data_AF-A0AA37T6G8-F1
#
_entry.id   AF-A0AA37T6G8-F1
#
_cell.length_a   1.000
_cell.length_b   1.000
_cell.length_c   1.000
_cell.angle_alpha   90.00
_cell.angle_beta   90.00
_cell.angle_gamma   90.00
#
_symmetry.space_group_name_H-M   'P 1'
#
loop_
_entity.id
_entity.type
_entity.pdbx_description
1 polymer ?
#
loop_
_entity_poly.entity_id
_entity_poly.type
_entity_poly.pdbx_seq_one_letter_code
_entity_poly.pdbx_strand_id
1 'polypeptide(L)'
;MSKLLHSIDQRTKLVGENRLELLLFNLGSQQPFAINVFKVREVMQLPALTAMPQRHHAVCGVAHIRGTSFPVIDLRAALGRSPLYGSDATTNLIITEYNLSVQGFLVGEVDRIINLNWEEILPPPATSGKNHFLTALTKLDDRIVQIVDVEKVLADISPYHTNVSSDLLNEELRDWAEQNQVTVLLVDDSATARQQASATLANLGVRCIQAGNGAEGLALLKKMSTKGAITDQLLMLITDAEMPEMDGYRLTSEIRQDPNLSPLYVVMHTSLSGNFNKALVDKVGCDDFLSKFQPDELAAKVQDQLGKWKEEITRQG
;
A
#
# COMPACT_ATOMS: atom_id res chain seq x y z
N MET A 1 27.97 -1.06 -18.33
CA MET A 1 27.24 -0.47 -17.20
C MET A 1 25.78 -0.38 -17.59
N SER A 2 24.92 -1.11 -16.88
CA SER A 2 23.62 -1.60 -17.36
C SER A 2 22.53 -0.53 -17.38
N LYS A 3 21.67 -0.58 -18.41
CA LYS A 3 20.43 0.22 -18.56
C LYS A 3 19.50 0.16 -17.32
N LEU A 4 19.70 -0.84 -16.45
CA LEU A 4 18.98 -1.04 -15.20
C LEU A 4 19.33 0.02 -14.12
N LEU A 5 20.58 0.47 -14.05
CA LEU A 5 20.99 1.50 -13.08
C LEU A 5 20.44 2.88 -13.46
N HIS A 6 20.30 3.15 -14.76
CA HIS A 6 19.76 4.41 -15.27
C HIS A 6 18.23 4.52 -15.08
N SER A 7 17.49 3.41 -15.12
CA SER A 7 16.05 3.39 -14.83
C SER A 7 15.75 3.50 -13.33
N ILE A 8 16.65 3.01 -12.47
CA ILE A 8 16.52 3.13 -11.00
C ILE A 8 16.84 4.56 -10.53
N ASP A 9 17.84 5.23 -11.10
CA ASP A 9 18.15 6.64 -10.79
C ASP A 9 17.04 7.62 -11.23
N GLN A 10 16.37 7.35 -12.36
CA GLN A 10 15.19 8.13 -12.78
C GLN A 10 13.99 7.93 -11.85
N ARG A 11 13.73 6.68 -11.41
CA ARG A 11 12.67 6.38 -10.43
C ARG A 11 12.93 7.03 -9.06
N THR A 12 14.19 7.13 -8.65
CA THR A 12 14.59 7.75 -7.38
C THR A 12 14.38 9.27 -7.36
N LYS A 13 14.44 9.95 -8.51
CA LYS A 13 14.18 11.40 -8.60
C LYS A 13 12.70 11.76 -8.51
N LEU A 14 11.80 10.83 -8.79
CA LEU A 14 10.35 11.06 -8.74
C LEU A 14 9.80 10.97 -7.30
N VAL A 15 10.49 10.25 -6.41
CA VAL A 15 10.22 10.22 -4.97
C VAL A 15 10.64 11.57 -4.38
N GLY A 16 9.71 12.52 -4.36
CA GLY A 16 9.93 13.90 -3.91
C GLY A 16 9.41 14.98 -4.86
N GLU A 17 9.04 14.65 -6.11
CA GLU A 17 8.48 15.64 -7.07
C GLU A 17 6.95 15.66 -7.13
N ASN A 18 6.24 14.85 -6.32
CA ASN A 18 4.77 14.79 -6.30
C ASN A 18 4.15 14.48 -7.69
N ARG A 19 4.76 13.55 -8.44
CA ARG A 19 4.31 13.10 -9.77
C ARG A 19 3.93 11.62 -9.75
N LEU A 20 2.86 11.28 -10.47
CA LEU A 20 2.37 9.90 -10.63
C LEU A 20 2.51 9.44 -12.08
N GLU A 21 3.02 8.23 -12.28
CA GLU A 21 3.04 7.57 -13.57
C GLU A 21 1.93 6.51 -13.65
N LEU A 22 1.05 6.64 -14.64
CA LEU A 22 -0.12 5.80 -14.82
C LEU A 22 -0.08 5.09 -16.17
N LEU A 23 -0.23 3.77 -16.16
CA LEU A 23 -0.40 2.97 -17.37
C LEU A 23 -1.87 2.94 -17.76
N LEU A 24 -2.20 3.47 -18.94
CA LEU A 24 -3.57 3.46 -19.48
C LEU A 24 -3.88 2.15 -20.18
N PHE A 25 -5.07 1.63 -19.93
CA PHE A 25 -5.62 0.45 -20.59
C PHE A 25 -7.15 0.53 -20.67
N ASN A 26 -7.76 -0.37 -21.43
CA ASN A 26 -9.21 -0.52 -21.47
C ASN A 26 -9.66 -1.88 -20.92
N LEU A 27 -10.96 -1.98 -20.60
CA LEU A 27 -11.60 -3.21 -20.17
C LEU A 27 -12.72 -3.62 -21.14
N GLY A 28 -12.41 -3.59 -22.45
CA GLY A 28 -13.38 -3.88 -23.52
C GLY A 28 -14.46 -2.82 -23.71
N SER A 29 -14.23 -1.60 -23.21
CA SER A 29 -15.09 -0.43 -23.39
C SER A 29 -14.24 0.78 -23.79
N GLN A 30 -14.85 1.81 -24.37
CA GLN A 30 -14.17 3.06 -24.73
C GLN A 30 -13.68 3.88 -23.52
N GLN A 31 -14.14 3.54 -22.31
CA GLN A 31 -13.71 4.19 -21.09
C GLN A 31 -12.31 3.70 -20.68
N PRO A 32 -11.33 4.62 -20.55
CA PRO A 32 -9.97 4.27 -20.11
C PRO A 32 -9.91 4.05 -18.59
N PHE A 33 -9.09 3.08 -18.23
CA PHE A 33 -8.67 2.78 -16.87
C PHE A 33 -7.16 2.99 -16.75
N ALA A 34 -6.69 3.13 -15.52
CA ALA A 34 -5.29 3.32 -15.23
C ALA A 34 -4.85 2.50 -14.01
N ILE A 35 -3.57 2.12 -14.01
CA ILE A 35 -2.88 1.53 -12.87
C ILE A 35 -1.58 2.30 -12.62
N ASN A 36 -1.21 2.46 -11.35
CA ASN A 36 0.09 3.02 -10.99
C ASN A 36 1.21 2.13 -11.55
N VAL A 37 2.10 2.73 -12.37
CA VAL A 37 3.24 2.05 -13.00
C VAL A 37 4.21 1.48 -11.97
N PHE A 38 4.29 2.05 -10.77
CA PHE A 38 5.12 1.50 -9.69
C PHE A 38 4.74 0.07 -9.30
N LYS A 39 3.46 -0.30 -9.47
CA LYS A 39 2.96 -1.66 -9.20
C LYS A 39 3.18 -2.61 -10.38
N VAL A 40 3.58 -2.11 -11.55
CA VAL A 40 3.71 -2.87 -12.80
C VAL A 40 5.15 -3.35 -12.99
N ARG A 41 5.32 -4.68 -13.12
CA ARG A 41 6.60 -5.30 -13.50
C ARG A 41 6.80 -5.29 -15.01
N GLU A 42 5.82 -5.80 -15.76
CA GLU A 42 5.86 -5.86 -17.22
C GLU A 42 4.44 -5.98 -17.82
N VAL A 43 4.32 -5.66 -19.10
CA VAL A 43 3.07 -5.83 -19.88
C VAL A 43 3.35 -6.72 -21.07
N MET A 44 2.48 -7.69 -21.32
CA MET A 44 2.63 -8.62 -22.44
C MET A 44 1.28 -9.14 -22.95
N GLN A 45 1.30 -9.91 -24.03
CA GLN A 45 0.14 -10.66 -24.49
C GLN A 45 -0.21 -11.77 -23.50
N LEU A 46 -1.50 -12.10 -23.40
CA LEU A 46 -1.97 -13.16 -22.52
C LEU A 46 -1.37 -14.52 -22.96
N PRO A 47 -0.58 -15.21 -22.10
CA PRO A 47 -0.09 -16.54 -22.40
C PRO A 47 -1.18 -17.59 -22.24
N ALA A 48 -0.91 -18.82 -22.68
CA ALA A 48 -1.74 -19.96 -22.32
C ALA A 48 -1.81 -20.13 -20.80
N LEU A 49 -3.01 -20.36 -20.27
CA LEU A 49 -3.26 -20.50 -18.85
C LEU A 49 -3.54 -21.95 -18.48
N THR A 50 -3.04 -22.35 -17.31
CA THR A 50 -3.40 -23.62 -16.68
C THR A 50 -4.64 -23.43 -15.80
N ALA A 51 -5.59 -24.36 -15.87
CA ALA A 51 -6.80 -24.31 -15.06
C ALA A 51 -6.47 -24.44 -13.56
N MET A 52 -7.16 -23.63 -12.74
CA MET A 52 -7.04 -23.65 -11.29
C MET A 52 -8.35 -24.18 -10.66
N PRO A 53 -8.30 -25.27 -9.87
CA PRO A 53 -9.48 -25.77 -9.17
C PRO A 53 -9.91 -24.81 -8.04
N GLN A 54 -11.21 -24.78 -7.73
CA GLN A 54 -11.80 -23.95 -6.66
C GLN A 54 -11.40 -22.46 -6.70
N ARG A 55 -11.23 -21.92 -7.91
CA ARG A 55 -10.85 -20.53 -8.14
C ARG A 55 -12.00 -19.54 -7.88
N HIS A 56 -11.66 -18.34 -7.45
CA HIS A 56 -12.59 -17.21 -7.46
C HIS A 56 -13.10 -16.91 -8.88
N HIS A 57 -14.32 -16.41 -9.03
CA HIS A 57 -14.96 -16.22 -10.34
C HIS A 57 -14.17 -15.28 -11.27
N ALA A 58 -13.42 -14.33 -10.70
CA ALA A 58 -12.58 -13.40 -11.45
C ALA A 58 -11.20 -13.95 -11.82
N VAL A 59 -10.77 -15.09 -11.28
CA VAL A 59 -9.46 -15.68 -11.59
C VAL A 59 -9.59 -16.52 -12.85
N CYS A 60 -8.83 -16.24 -13.91
CA CYS A 60 -8.82 -16.97 -15.19
C CYS A 60 -8.10 -18.33 -15.11
N GLY A 61 -7.06 -18.41 -14.29
CA GLY A 61 -6.17 -19.56 -14.21
C GLY A 61 -4.78 -19.15 -13.71
N VAL A 62 -3.78 -19.96 -13.99
CA VAL A 62 -2.38 -19.72 -13.62
C VAL A 62 -1.54 -19.56 -14.87
N ALA A 63 -0.74 -18.49 -14.93
CA ALA A 63 0.31 -18.33 -15.93
C ALA A 63 1.64 -18.82 -15.37
N HIS A 64 2.50 -19.37 -16.24
CA HIS A 64 3.85 -19.77 -15.89
C HIS A 64 4.85 -19.05 -16.80
N ILE A 65 5.64 -18.15 -16.23
CA ILE A 65 6.57 -17.28 -16.97
C ILE A 65 7.92 -17.28 -16.28
N ARG A 66 8.98 -17.61 -17.04
CA ARG A 66 10.38 -17.59 -16.57
C ARG A 66 10.60 -18.37 -15.26
N GLY A 67 9.88 -19.48 -15.06
CA GLY A 67 10.00 -20.31 -13.85
C GLY A 67 9.12 -19.86 -12.68
N THR A 68 8.37 -18.78 -12.81
CA THR A 68 7.43 -18.29 -11.79
C THR A 68 5.99 -18.55 -12.21
N SER A 69 5.20 -19.14 -11.32
CA SER A 69 3.76 -19.32 -11.50
C SER A 69 3.01 -18.26 -10.71
N PHE A 70 1.99 -17.66 -11.33
CA PHE A 70 1.15 -16.66 -10.67
C PHE A 70 -0.30 -16.69 -11.18
N PRO A 71 -1.27 -16.31 -10.34
CA PRO A 71 -2.67 -16.25 -10.74
C PRO A 71 -2.88 -15.12 -11.77
N VAL A 72 -3.74 -15.41 -12.75
CA VAL A 72 -4.23 -14.41 -13.70
C VAL A 72 -5.67 -14.08 -13.36
N ILE A 73 -5.94 -12.79 -13.16
CA ILE A 73 -7.19 -12.21 -12.71
C ILE A 73 -7.77 -11.40 -13.87
N ASP A 74 -8.99 -11.70 -14.30
CA ASP A 74 -9.76 -10.86 -15.20
C ASP A 74 -10.21 -9.60 -14.46
N LEU A 75 -9.59 -8.47 -14.78
CA LEU A 75 -9.88 -7.23 -14.08
C LEU A 75 -11.30 -6.73 -14.37
N ARG A 76 -11.85 -7.02 -15.55
CA ARG A 76 -13.24 -6.68 -15.88
C ARG A 76 -14.21 -7.51 -15.05
N ALA A 77 -13.93 -8.81 -14.86
CA ALA A 77 -14.72 -9.68 -14.00
C ALA A 77 -14.62 -9.27 -12.53
N ALA A 78 -13.42 -8.94 -12.05
CA ALA A 78 -13.20 -8.47 -10.68
C ALA A 78 -13.99 -7.18 -10.36
N LEU A 79 -14.19 -6.31 -11.36
CA LEU A 79 -15.03 -5.12 -11.25
C LEU A 79 -16.54 -5.41 -11.40
N GLY A 80 -16.96 -6.67 -11.34
CA GLY A 80 -18.36 -7.10 -11.40
C GLY A 80 -18.99 -7.05 -12.79
N ARG A 81 -18.20 -7.06 -13.86
CA ARG A 81 -18.69 -7.05 -15.26
C ARG A 81 -18.45 -8.40 -15.94
N SER A 82 -19.04 -8.62 -17.11
CA SER A 82 -18.78 -9.84 -17.89
C SER A 82 -17.28 -9.95 -18.24
N PRO A 83 -16.67 -11.14 -18.13
CA PRO A 83 -15.24 -11.33 -18.32
C PRO A 83 -14.79 -10.99 -19.76
N LEU A 84 -13.53 -10.55 -19.89
CA LEU A 84 -12.80 -10.48 -21.15
C LEU A 84 -12.22 -11.85 -21.52
N TYR A 85 -11.86 -12.67 -20.54
CA TYR A 85 -11.32 -14.00 -20.79
C TYR A 85 -12.34 -14.87 -21.53
N GLY A 86 -11.94 -15.41 -22.69
CA GLY A 86 -12.82 -16.19 -23.56
C GLY A 86 -13.74 -15.36 -24.47
N SER A 87 -13.59 -14.03 -24.50
CA SER A 87 -14.23 -13.16 -25.49
C SER A 87 -13.38 -12.99 -26.75
N ASP A 88 -13.96 -12.44 -27.82
CA ASP A 88 -13.26 -12.11 -29.07
C ASP A 88 -12.43 -10.82 -28.99
N ALA A 89 -12.38 -10.16 -27.82
CA ALA A 89 -11.63 -8.93 -27.63
C ALA A 89 -10.12 -9.20 -27.55
N THR A 90 -9.32 -8.21 -27.98
CA THR A 90 -7.88 -8.21 -27.72
C THR A 90 -7.63 -8.21 -26.21
N THR A 91 -6.79 -9.13 -25.73
CA THR A 91 -6.45 -9.26 -24.31
C THR A 91 -4.95 -9.12 -24.10
N ASN A 92 -4.59 -8.38 -23.06
CA ASN A 92 -3.22 -8.20 -22.60
C ASN A 92 -3.14 -8.59 -21.12
N LEU A 93 -1.92 -8.80 -20.66
CA LEU A 93 -1.59 -9.14 -19.29
C LEU A 93 -0.67 -8.06 -18.71
N ILE A 94 -1.15 -7.36 -17.67
CA ILE A 94 -0.33 -6.49 -16.84
C ILE A 94 0.15 -7.33 -15.66
N ILE A 95 1.45 -7.60 -15.59
CA ILE A 95 2.04 -8.33 -14.47
C ILE A 95 2.39 -7.32 -13.39
N THR A 96 1.78 -7.49 -12.22
CA THR A 96 2.02 -6.66 -11.04
C THR A 96 2.77 -7.44 -9.98
N GLU A 97 3.48 -6.70 -9.13
CA GLU A 97 4.02 -7.22 -7.89
C GLU A 97 3.46 -6.43 -6.72
N TYR A 98 3.01 -7.17 -5.73
CA TYR A 98 2.45 -6.62 -4.52
C TYR A 98 2.75 -7.56 -3.35
N ASN A 99 3.44 -7.06 -2.32
CA ASN A 99 3.85 -7.82 -1.13
C ASN A 99 4.57 -9.13 -1.46
N LEU A 100 5.63 -9.06 -2.28
CA LEU A 100 6.40 -10.24 -2.73
C LEU A 100 5.62 -11.25 -3.57
N SER A 101 4.32 -11.01 -3.80
CA SER A 101 3.47 -11.87 -4.60
C SER A 101 3.28 -11.25 -5.99
N VAL A 102 3.35 -12.09 -7.01
CA VAL A 102 3.15 -11.69 -8.40
C VAL A 102 1.73 -12.04 -8.78
N GLN A 103 1.04 -11.13 -9.47
CA GLN A 103 -0.27 -11.39 -10.06
C GLN A 103 -0.31 -10.85 -11.48
N GLY A 104 -1.10 -11.50 -12.34
CA GLY A 104 -1.37 -11.00 -13.67
C GLY A 104 -2.78 -10.44 -13.75
N PHE A 105 -2.95 -9.19 -14.12
CA PHE A 105 -4.25 -8.63 -14.46
C PHE A 105 -4.48 -8.73 -15.97
N LEU A 106 -5.46 -9.55 -16.35
CA LEU A 106 -5.96 -9.60 -17.71
C LEU A 106 -6.81 -8.35 -17.96
N VAL A 107 -6.38 -7.59 -18.97
CA VAL A 107 -6.99 -6.34 -19.41
C VAL A 107 -7.21 -6.38 -20.92
N GLY A 108 -7.90 -5.38 -21.47
CA GLY A 108 -8.04 -5.19 -22.90
C GLY A 108 -6.80 -4.54 -23.51
N GLU A 109 -6.99 -3.61 -24.44
CA GLU A 109 -5.88 -2.88 -25.07
C GLU A 109 -5.14 -2.00 -24.05
N VAL A 110 -3.81 -1.98 -24.14
CA VAL A 110 -2.94 -1.10 -23.35
C VAL A 110 -2.50 0.04 -24.28
N ASP A 111 -2.67 1.29 -23.85
CA ASP A 111 -2.37 2.48 -24.67
C ASP A 111 -0.95 3.01 -24.37
N ARG A 112 -0.84 3.91 -23.39
CA ARG A 112 0.41 4.61 -23.07
C ARG A 112 0.56 4.84 -21.57
N ILE A 113 1.77 5.20 -21.17
CA ILE A 113 2.03 5.74 -19.83
C ILE A 113 1.83 7.25 -19.88
N ILE A 114 1.07 7.78 -18.92
CA ILE A 114 0.92 9.22 -18.70
C ILE A 114 1.60 9.60 -17.39
N ASN A 115 2.08 10.84 -17.33
CA ASN A 115 2.65 11.42 -16.13
C ASN A 115 1.77 12.60 -15.71
N LEU A 116 1.27 12.55 -14.48
CA LEU A 116 0.36 13.56 -13.92
C LEU A 116 0.94 14.08 -12.61
N ASN A 117 0.60 15.32 -12.27
CA ASN A 117 0.77 15.81 -10.91
C ASN A 117 -0.38 15.27 -10.03
N TRP A 118 -0.12 15.06 -8.74
CA TRP A 118 -1.19 14.61 -7.83
C TRP A 118 -2.37 15.58 -7.74
N GLU A 119 -2.17 16.87 -8.01
CA GLU A 119 -3.24 17.88 -8.06
C GLU A 119 -4.25 17.63 -9.19
N GLU A 120 -3.87 16.88 -10.23
CA GLU A 120 -4.74 16.50 -11.36
C GLU A 120 -5.56 15.23 -11.07
N ILE A 121 -5.40 14.66 -9.87
CA ILE A 121 -6.06 13.45 -9.41
C ILE A 121 -7.16 13.84 -8.44
N LEU A 122 -8.39 13.51 -8.81
CA LEU A 122 -9.59 13.79 -8.05
C LEU A 122 -9.97 12.57 -7.21
N PRO A 123 -10.38 12.76 -5.94
CA PRO A 123 -10.94 11.68 -5.15
C PRO A 123 -12.22 11.14 -5.81
N PRO A 124 -12.56 9.86 -5.59
CA PRO A 124 -13.80 9.31 -6.10
C PRO A 124 -15.01 10.07 -5.51
N PRO A 125 -16.11 10.26 -6.28
CA PRO A 125 -17.28 10.97 -5.77
C PRO A 125 -17.85 10.32 -4.51
N ALA A 126 -18.22 11.12 -3.52
CA ALA A 126 -18.75 10.64 -2.23
C ALA A 126 -20.01 9.75 -2.36
N THR A 127 -20.74 9.89 -3.47
CA THR A 127 -21.93 9.09 -3.81
C THR A 127 -21.63 7.69 -4.34
N SER A 128 -20.36 7.35 -4.61
CA SER A 128 -19.96 6.10 -5.30
C SER A 128 -19.98 4.84 -4.41
N GLY A 129 -20.27 4.97 -3.12
CA GLY A 129 -20.36 3.86 -2.17
C GLY A 129 -19.00 3.31 -1.70
N LYS A 130 -18.97 2.69 -0.51
CA LYS A 130 -17.72 2.22 0.15
C LYS A 130 -17.01 1.06 -0.56
N ASN A 131 -17.69 0.34 -1.46
CA ASN A 131 -17.15 -0.85 -2.15
C ASN A 131 -16.60 -0.57 -3.55
N HIS A 132 -16.31 0.68 -3.89
CA HIS A 132 -15.81 0.99 -5.22
C HIS A 132 -14.31 0.63 -5.36
N PHE A 133 -13.91 -0.05 -6.43
CA PHE A 133 -12.53 -0.48 -6.74
C PHE A 133 -11.67 0.64 -7.36
N LEU A 134 -12.02 1.90 -7.10
CA LEU A 134 -11.28 3.05 -7.61
C LEU A 134 -10.55 3.75 -6.48
N THR A 135 -9.26 3.97 -6.69
CA THR A 135 -8.45 4.83 -5.82
C THR A 135 -8.78 6.29 -6.09
N ALA A 136 -8.88 6.67 -7.37
CA ALA A 136 -9.13 8.05 -7.79
C ALA A 136 -9.59 8.16 -9.26
N LEU A 137 -9.93 9.38 -9.66
CA LEU A 137 -10.30 9.75 -11.02
C LEU A 137 -9.32 10.80 -11.55
N THR A 138 -9.07 10.80 -12.85
CA THR A 138 -8.43 11.94 -13.51
C THR A 138 -9.12 12.23 -14.84
N LYS A 139 -8.89 13.42 -15.40
CA LYS A 139 -9.49 13.83 -16.66
C LYS A 139 -8.38 13.99 -17.70
N LEU A 140 -8.45 13.18 -18.75
CA LEU A 140 -7.51 13.20 -19.87
C LEU A 140 -8.30 13.34 -21.18
N ASP A 141 -7.96 14.33 -22.01
CA ASP A 141 -8.61 14.57 -23.31
C ASP A 141 -10.16 14.60 -23.23
N ASP A 142 -10.68 15.31 -22.24
CA ASP A 142 -12.11 15.38 -21.92
C ASP A 142 -12.79 14.07 -21.51
N ARG A 143 -12.03 13.01 -21.26
CA ARG A 143 -12.52 11.71 -20.78
C ARG A 143 -12.12 11.49 -19.33
N ILE A 144 -13.01 10.88 -18.57
CA ILE A 144 -12.72 10.43 -17.20
C ILE A 144 -11.93 9.12 -17.30
N VAL A 145 -10.72 9.13 -16.74
CA VAL A 145 -9.88 7.97 -16.52
C VAL A 145 -10.06 7.50 -15.08
N GLN A 146 -10.31 6.20 -14.94
CA GLN A 146 -10.53 5.54 -13.65
C GLN A 146 -9.24 4.87 -13.16
N ILE A 147 -8.68 5.30 -12.03
CA ILE A 147 -7.50 4.68 -11.44
C ILE A 147 -7.94 3.51 -10.57
N VAL A 148 -7.50 2.30 -10.95
CA VAL A 148 -7.92 1.05 -10.32
C VAL A 148 -7.12 0.78 -9.06
N ASP A 149 -7.84 0.50 -7.97
CA ASP A 149 -7.26 -0.01 -6.73
C ASP A 149 -7.06 -1.53 -6.84
N VAL A 150 -5.89 -1.93 -7.34
CA VAL A 150 -5.54 -3.35 -7.46
C VAL A 150 -5.41 -4.04 -6.10
N GLU A 151 -5.16 -3.32 -5.01
CA GLU A 151 -5.05 -3.92 -3.67
C GLU A 151 -6.43 -4.35 -3.20
N LYS A 152 -7.43 -3.51 -3.41
CA LYS A 152 -8.83 -3.84 -3.11
C LYS A 152 -9.34 -5.00 -3.97
N VAL A 153 -8.95 -5.04 -5.24
CA VAL A 153 -9.25 -6.19 -6.12
C VAL A 153 -8.65 -7.48 -5.56
N LEU A 154 -7.37 -7.45 -5.14
CA LEU A 154 -6.71 -8.61 -4.56
C LEU A 154 -7.34 -9.03 -3.22
N ALA A 155 -7.73 -8.07 -2.38
CA ALA A 155 -8.41 -8.30 -1.11
C ALA A 155 -9.70 -9.10 -1.25
N ASP A 156 -10.46 -8.84 -2.31
CA ASP A 156 -11.74 -9.51 -2.58
C ASP A 156 -11.53 -10.93 -3.11
N ILE A 157 -10.51 -11.12 -3.95
CA ILE A 157 -10.23 -12.41 -4.61
C ILE A 157 -9.57 -13.40 -3.65
N SER A 158 -8.63 -12.92 -2.83
CA SER A 158 -7.89 -13.71 -1.87
C SER A 158 -7.86 -12.93 -0.55
N PRO A 159 -8.84 -13.20 0.36
CA PRO A 159 -8.92 -12.50 1.63
C PRO A 159 -7.58 -12.62 2.37
N TYR A 160 -7.03 -11.48 2.77
CA TYR A 160 -5.81 -11.44 3.54
C TYR A 160 -6.06 -12.05 4.93
N HIS A 161 -5.12 -12.87 5.41
CA HIS A 161 -5.11 -13.27 6.81
C HIS A 161 -4.61 -12.07 7.62
N THR A 162 -5.44 -11.56 8.53
CA THR A 162 -5.06 -10.53 9.51
C THR A 162 -4.77 -11.12 10.89
N ASN A 163 -5.05 -12.41 11.07
CA ASN A 163 -4.76 -13.12 12.30
C ASN A 163 -3.25 -13.25 12.46
N VAL A 164 -2.76 -12.82 13.61
CA VAL A 164 -1.41 -13.09 14.04
C VAL A 164 -1.35 -14.52 14.55
N SER A 165 -0.32 -15.26 14.18
CA SER A 165 -0.08 -16.60 14.70
C SER A 165 -0.07 -16.59 16.23
N SER A 166 -0.83 -17.48 16.87
CA SER A 166 -0.98 -17.52 18.35
C SER A 166 0.36 -17.57 19.07
N ASP A 167 1.32 -18.30 18.51
CA ASP A 167 2.64 -18.53 19.10
C ASP A 167 3.54 -17.29 19.08
N LEU A 168 3.17 -16.27 18.29
CA LEU A 168 3.86 -14.98 18.21
C LEU A 168 3.25 -13.92 19.13
N LEU A 169 2.05 -14.16 19.66
CA LEU A 169 1.37 -13.22 20.55
C LEU A 169 1.90 -13.37 21.98
N ASN A 170 2.52 -12.32 22.49
CA ASN A 170 2.88 -12.20 23.89
C ASN A 170 1.68 -11.63 24.66
N GLU A 171 0.95 -12.51 25.36
CA GLU A 171 -0.25 -12.15 26.12
C GLU A 171 0.02 -11.09 27.20
N GLU A 172 1.19 -11.14 27.85
CA GLU A 172 1.55 -10.15 28.89
C GLU A 172 1.72 -8.75 28.30
N LEU A 173 2.39 -8.64 27.15
CA LEU A 173 2.56 -7.37 26.46
C LEU A 173 1.23 -6.85 25.92
N ARG A 174 0.40 -7.73 25.36
CA ARG A 174 -0.94 -7.39 24.89
C ARG A 174 -1.79 -6.82 26.02
N ASP A 175 -1.91 -7.53 27.14
CA ASP A 175 -2.74 -7.09 28.27
C ASP A 175 -2.24 -5.75 28.82
N TRP A 176 -0.91 -5.57 28.88
CA TRP A 176 -0.31 -4.30 29.28
C TRP A 176 -0.65 -3.18 28.30
N ALA A 177 -0.60 -3.42 26.99
CA ALA A 177 -0.97 -2.45 25.97
C ALA A 177 -2.44 -2.01 26.08
N GLU A 178 -3.35 -2.97 26.28
CA GLU A 178 -4.78 -2.69 26.47
C GLU A 178 -5.01 -1.81 27.71
N GLN A 179 -4.38 -2.16 28.84
CA GLN A 179 -4.51 -1.43 30.11
C GLN A 179 -3.96 0.00 30.03
N ASN A 180 -2.82 0.18 29.36
CA ASN A 180 -2.16 1.48 29.22
C ASN A 180 -2.64 2.28 28.00
N GLN A 181 -3.63 1.76 27.25
CA GLN A 181 -4.20 2.43 26.09
C GLN A 181 -3.15 2.81 25.03
N VAL A 182 -2.15 1.94 24.84
CA VAL A 182 -1.06 2.11 23.89
C VAL A 182 -1.63 2.41 22.50
N THR A 183 -1.11 3.45 21.86
CA THR A 183 -1.65 3.95 20.59
C THR A 183 -0.56 4.06 19.53
N VAL A 184 -0.90 3.67 18.31
CA VAL A 184 -0.10 3.82 17.09
C VAL A 184 -0.82 4.75 16.12
N LEU A 185 -0.06 5.64 15.46
CA LEU A 185 -0.57 6.39 14.32
C LEU A 185 -0.26 5.63 13.03
N LEU A 186 -1.29 5.33 12.24
CA LEU A 186 -1.20 4.67 10.95
C LEU A 186 -1.56 5.65 9.83
N VAL A 187 -0.65 5.87 8.89
CA VAL A 187 -0.81 6.80 7.78
C VAL A 187 -0.63 6.04 6.48
N ASP A 188 -1.69 5.87 5.71
CA ASP A 188 -1.67 5.11 4.46
C ASP A 188 -2.86 5.58 3.61
N ASP A 189 -2.72 5.74 2.30
CA ASP A 189 -3.82 6.20 1.43
C ASP A 189 -4.80 5.08 1.07
N SER A 190 -4.34 3.83 1.11
CA SER A 190 -5.15 2.64 0.91
C SER A 190 -6.01 2.35 2.15
N ALA A 191 -7.33 2.55 2.01
CA ALA A 191 -8.28 2.20 3.07
C ALA A 191 -8.23 0.70 3.42
N THR A 192 -7.92 -0.14 2.44
CA THR A 192 -7.73 -1.59 2.61
C THR A 192 -6.51 -1.87 3.48
N ALA A 193 -5.36 -1.25 3.19
CA ALA A 193 -4.16 -1.39 3.99
C ALA A 193 -4.37 -0.88 5.42
N ARG A 194 -5.03 0.27 5.59
CA ARG A 194 -5.37 0.83 6.90
C ARG A 194 -6.22 -0.12 7.75
N GLN A 195 -7.28 -0.68 7.17
CA GLN A 195 -8.16 -1.60 7.87
C GLN A 195 -7.41 -2.85 8.35
N GLN A 196 -6.51 -3.38 7.53
CA GLN A 196 -5.78 -4.60 7.86
C GLN A 196 -4.71 -4.39 8.91
N ALA A 197 -3.85 -3.39 8.75
CA ALA A 197 -2.87 -3.06 9.78
C ALA A 197 -3.57 -2.70 11.10
N SER A 198 -4.68 -1.97 11.06
CA SER A 198 -5.49 -1.69 12.25
C SER A 198 -6.08 -2.96 12.89
N ALA A 199 -6.50 -3.95 12.10
CA ALA A 199 -7.00 -5.23 12.63
C ALA A 199 -5.87 -6.04 13.27
N THR A 200 -4.67 -6.05 12.67
CA THR A 200 -3.50 -6.68 13.27
C THR A 200 -3.09 -6.00 14.57
N LEU A 201 -3.06 -4.66 14.62
CA LEU A 201 -2.78 -3.90 15.84
C LEU A 201 -3.81 -4.19 16.95
N ALA A 202 -5.09 -4.35 16.59
CA ALA A 202 -6.13 -4.70 17.54
C ALA A 202 -5.90 -6.09 18.19
N ASN A 203 -5.36 -7.06 17.44
CA ASN A 203 -4.97 -8.37 18.01
C ASN A 203 -3.87 -8.26 19.07
N LEU A 204 -3.10 -7.17 19.07
CA LEU A 204 -2.03 -6.87 20.03
C LEU A 204 -2.50 -5.98 21.18
N GLY A 205 -3.80 -5.64 21.25
CA GLY A 205 -4.31 -4.74 22.27
C GLY A 205 -3.99 -3.26 22.04
N VAL A 206 -3.45 -2.92 20.86
CA VAL A 206 -2.96 -1.58 20.53
C VAL A 206 -4.04 -0.79 19.79
N ARG A 207 -4.28 0.44 20.23
CA ARG A 207 -5.19 1.38 19.56
C ARG A 207 -4.55 1.94 18.31
N CYS A 208 -5.38 2.21 17.30
CA CYS A 208 -4.92 2.77 16.04
C CYS A 208 -5.65 4.09 15.76
N ILE A 209 -4.88 5.17 15.62
CA ILE A 209 -5.33 6.42 15.00
C ILE A 209 -4.96 6.32 13.52
N GLN A 210 -5.87 6.68 12.62
CA GLN A 210 -5.66 6.55 11.17
C GLN A 210 -5.66 7.92 10.49
N ALA A 211 -4.81 8.09 9.48
CA ALA A 211 -4.83 9.22 8.54
C ALA A 211 -4.67 8.71 7.10
N GLY A 212 -5.28 9.41 6.15
CA GLY A 212 -5.34 9.01 4.73
C GLY A 212 -4.19 9.52 3.86
N ASN A 213 -3.35 10.43 4.36
CA ASN A 213 -2.15 10.89 3.66
C ASN A 213 -1.13 11.51 4.65
N GLY A 214 0.09 11.79 4.17
CA GLY A 214 1.14 12.35 5.02
C GLY A 214 0.82 13.72 5.61
N ALA A 215 0.08 14.57 4.90
CA ALA A 215 -0.25 15.92 5.36
C ALA A 215 -1.24 15.88 6.54
N GLU A 216 -2.27 15.02 6.47
CA GLU A 216 -3.18 14.74 7.58
C GLU A 216 -2.43 14.15 8.77
N GLY A 217 -1.55 13.17 8.53
CA GLY A 217 -0.71 12.56 9.56
C GLY A 217 0.17 13.60 10.28
N LEU A 218 0.86 14.47 9.55
CA LEU A 218 1.68 15.53 10.11
C LEU A 218 0.86 16.54 10.92
N ALA A 219 -0.32 16.92 10.44
CA ALA A 219 -1.22 17.82 11.15
C ALA A 219 -1.69 17.22 12.49
N LEU A 220 -1.99 15.92 12.52
CA LEU A 220 -2.32 15.20 13.75
C LEU A 220 -1.14 15.19 14.73
N LEU A 221 0.06 14.86 14.26
CA LEU A 221 1.28 14.84 15.08
C LEU A 221 1.56 16.21 15.71
N LYS A 222 1.50 17.28 14.91
CA LYS A 222 1.68 18.66 15.39
C LYS A 222 0.61 19.05 16.41
N LYS A 223 -0.62 18.59 16.24
CA LYS A 223 -1.68 18.83 17.23
C LYS A 223 -1.43 18.06 18.53
N MET A 224 -0.96 16.83 18.46
CA MET A 224 -0.66 16.00 19.63
C MET A 224 0.54 16.53 20.41
N SER A 225 1.59 17.02 19.74
CA SER A 225 2.77 17.58 20.41
C SER A 225 2.46 18.83 21.25
N THR A 226 1.37 19.56 20.96
CA THR A 226 0.92 20.68 21.83
C THR A 226 0.41 20.24 23.20
N LYS A 227 0.12 18.95 23.39
CA LYS A 227 -0.47 18.40 24.62
C LYS A 227 0.54 17.71 25.54
N GLY A 228 1.77 17.50 25.08
CA GLY A 228 2.80 16.75 25.78
C GLY A 228 3.80 16.14 24.81
N ALA A 229 4.82 15.44 25.33
CA ALA A 229 5.79 14.77 24.48
C ALA A 229 5.09 13.73 23.60
N ILE A 230 5.50 13.63 22.33
CA ILE A 230 4.84 12.73 21.38
C ILE A 230 5.05 11.26 21.77
N THR A 231 6.20 10.95 22.35
CA THR A 231 6.60 9.61 22.82
C THR A 231 5.84 9.14 24.06
N ASP A 232 5.14 10.03 24.76
CA ASP A 232 4.25 9.65 25.87
C ASP A 232 2.85 9.29 25.34
N GLN A 233 2.53 9.73 24.12
CA GLN A 233 1.20 9.60 23.53
C GLN A 233 1.14 8.51 22.46
N LEU A 234 2.23 8.28 21.73
CA LEU A 234 2.31 7.32 20.63
C LEU A 234 3.51 6.39 20.83
N LEU A 235 3.25 5.09 20.69
CA LEU A 235 4.28 4.06 20.61
C LEU A 235 5.17 4.29 19.39
N MET A 236 4.53 4.54 18.25
CA MET A 236 5.17 4.67 16.94
C MET A 236 4.22 5.26 15.90
N LEU A 237 4.80 5.74 14.80
CA LEU A 237 4.15 6.00 13.52
C LEU A 237 4.44 4.84 12.56
N ILE A 238 3.40 4.32 11.90
CA ILE A 238 3.52 3.44 10.75
C ILE A 238 3.01 4.22 9.54
N THR A 239 3.87 4.46 8.54
CA THR A 239 3.50 5.24 7.36
C THR A 239 3.77 4.49 6.08
N ASP A 240 2.82 4.54 5.15
CA ASP A 240 3.06 4.15 3.77
C ASP A 240 4.13 5.04 3.13
N ALA A 241 4.88 4.47 2.20
CA ALA A 241 5.93 5.16 1.49
C ALA A 241 5.39 6.06 0.35
N GLU A 242 4.28 5.68 -0.30
CA GLU A 242 3.76 6.26 -1.53
C GLU A 242 2.32 6.77 -1.36
N MET A 243 2.18 8.01 -0.90
CA MET A 243 0.86 8.63 -0.71
C MET A 243 0.71 9.89 -1.56
N PRO A 244 -0.53 10.27 -1.93
CA PRO A 244 -0.83 11.55 -2.56
C PRO A 244 -0.46 12.71 -1.63
N GLU A 245 -0.16 13.87 -2.24
CA GLU A 245 0.16 15.17 -1.61
C GLU A 245 1.46 15.19 -0.78
N MET A 246 1.58 14.30 0.20
CA MET A 246 2.73 14.10 1.04
C MET A 246 2.96 12.61 1.23
N ASP A 247 4.05 12.13 0.65
CA ASP A 247 4.51 10.75 0.78
C ASP A 247 5.14 10.48 2.16
N GLY A 248 5.40 9.20 2.47
CA GLY A 248 5.97 8.80 3.76
C GLY A 248 7.40 9.30 3.97
N TYR A 249 8.16 9.49 2.90
CA TYR A 249 9.52 10.01 2.95
C TYR A 249 9.53 11.47 3.40
N ARG A 250 8.66 12.29 2.81
CA ARG A 250 8.49 13.70 3.15
C ARG A 250 7.90 13.85 4.55
N LEU A 251 6.89 13.05 4.91
CA LEU A 251 6.35 13.02 6.27
C LEU A 251 7.46 12.74 7.29
N THR A 252 8.27 11.70 7.06
CA THR A 252 9.37 11.33 7.95
C THR A 252 10.40 12.46 8.05
N SER A 253 10.75 13.09 6.92
CA SER A 253 11.68 14.23 6.94
C SER A 253 11.16 15.42 7.74
N GLU A 254 9.88 15.77 7.61
CA GLU A 254 9.23 16.84 8.39
C GLU A 254 9.22 16.50 9.90
N ILE A 255 8.96 15.24 10.26
CA ILE A 255 9.02 14.76 11.65
C ILE A 255 10.43 14.92 12.23
N ARG A 256 11.47 14.55 11.47
CA ARG A 256 12.86 14.66 11.93
C ARG A 256 13.36 16.10 12.03
N GLN A 257 12.76 17.04 11.31
CA GLN A 257 13.09 18.46 11.39
C GLN A 257 12.41 19.18 12.57
N ASP A 258 11.35 18.62 13.15
CA ASP A 258 10.65 19.18 14.31
C ASP A 258 11.17 18.55 15.61
N PRO A 259 11.83 19.31 16.52
CA PRO A 259 12.38 18.76 17.77
C PRO A 259 11.34 18.11 18.70
N ASN A 260 10.05 18.48 18.58
CA ASN A 260 8.99 17.89 19.39
C ASN A 260 8.48 16.56 18.82
N LEU A 261 8.79 16.26 17.55
CA LEU A 261 8.37 15.06 16.84
C LEU A 261 9.54 14.12 16.54
N SER A 262 10.76 14.64 16.44
CA SER A 262 11.95 13.88 16.07
C SER A 262 12.21 12.61 16.90
N PRO A 263 11.85 12.54 18.21
CA PRO A 263 12.01 11.31 18.99
C PRO A 263 10.99 10.19 18.67
N LEU A 264 9.92 10.48 17.91
CA LEU A 264 8.90 9.49 17.56
C LEU A 264 9.50 8.35 16.75
N TYR A 265 9.23 7.11 17.13
CA TYR A 265 9.64 5.94 16.35
C TYR A 265 8.82 5.83 15.08
N VAL A 266 9.46 5.82 13.90
CA VAL A 266 8.81 5.82 12.58
C VAL A 266 9.17 4.54 11.82
N VAL A 267 8.14 3.82 11.38
CA VAL A 267 8.27 2.62 10.54
C VAL A 267 7.61 2.85 9.20
N MET A 268 8.37 2.60 8.14
CA MET A 268 7.87 2.66 6.78
C MET A 268 7.20 1.34 6.39
N HIS A 269 5.97 1.41 5.90
CA HIS A 269 5.13 0.25 5.59
C HIS A 269 4.86 0.23 4.08
N THR A 270 5.63 -0.53 3.30
CA THR A 270 5.62 -0.43 1.83
C THR A 270 5.21 -1.73 1.14
N SER A 271 4.47 -1.62 0.03
CA SER A 271 4.10 -2.78 -0.81
C SER A 271 5.20 -3.23 -1.78
N LEU A 272 6.30 -2.47 -1.89
CA LEU A 272 7.37 -2.68 -2.84
C LEU A 272 8.47 -3.56 -2.27
N SER A 273 8.53 -4.78 -2.76
CA SER A 273 9.51 -5.79 -2.36
C SER A 273 10.84 -5.77 -3.14
N GLY A 274 10.91 -5.07 -4.29
CA GLY A 274 11.99 -5.28 -5.25
C GLY A 274 12.97 -4.12 -5.50
N ASN A 275 12.59 -2.86 -5.22
CA ASN A 275 13.41 -1.66 -5.51
C ASN A 275 13.34 -0.65 -4.36
N PHE A 276 13.35 -1.13 -3.13
CA PHE A 276 13.36 -0.27 -1.96
C PHE A 276 14.69 0.46 -1.85
N ASN A 277 14.65 1.79 -1.90
CA ASN A 277 15.84 2.61 -1.80
C ASN A 277 16.24 2.75 -0.33
N LYS A 278 16.95 1.73 0.19
CA LYS A 278 17.49 1.73 1.56
C LYS A 278 18.27 3.02 1.86
N ALA A 279 19.00 3.55 0.88
CA ALA A 279 19.72 4.81 1.03
C ALA A 279 18.80 6.03 1.22
N LEU A 280 17.60 6.03 0.64
CA LEU A 280 16.61 7.09 0.87
C LEU A 280 15.97 6.98 2.26
N VAL A 281 15.72 5.76 2.74
CA VAL A 281 15.18 5.51 4.09
C VAL A 281 16.18 5.91 5.18
N ASP A 282 17.44 5.53 5.00
CA ASP A 282 18.53 5.95 5.89
C ASP A 282 18.69 7.49 5.88
N LYS A 283 18.47 8.14 4.72
CA LYS A 283 18.59 9.59 4.57
C LYS A 283 17.45 10.37 5.24
N VAL A 284 16.21 9.89 5.17
CA VAL A 284 15.06 10.56 5.82
C VAL A 284 15.00 10.28 7.31
N GLY A 285 15.75 9.29 7.80
CA GLY A 285 15.84 8.96 9.21
C GLY A 285 14.70 8.08 9.72
N CYS A 286 14.17 7.19 8.88
CA CYS A 286 13.21 6.17 9.35
C CYS A 286 13.90 5.18 10.28
N ASP A 287 13.22 4.71 11.33
CA ASP A 287 13.82 3.79 12.31
C ASP A 287 13.76 2.33 11.87
N ASP A 288 12.71 1.95 11.12
CA ASP A 288 12.56 0.61 10.57
C ASP A 288 11.69 0.61 9.31
N PHE A 289 11.58 -0.55 8.67
CA PHE A 289 10.68 -0.77 7.54
C PHE A 289 10.01 -2.14 7.63
N LEU A 290 8.85 -2.24 7.00
CA LEU A 290 8.02 -3.42 6.98
C LEU A 290 7.34 -3.55 5.61
N SER A 291 7.32 -4.77 5.06
CA SER A 291 6.51 -5.02 3.87
C SER A 291 5.04 -5.08 4.27
N LYS A 292 4.16 -4.49 3.46
CA LYS A 292 2.74 -4.49 3.80
C LYS A 292 2.16 -5.92 3.84
N PHE A 293 1.07 -6.09 4.59
CA PHE A 293 0.25 -7.31 4.64
C PHE A 293 0.95 -8.56 5.22
N GLN A 294 1.90 -8.34 6.13
CA GLN A 294 2.52 -9.41 6.93
C GLN A 294 2.15 -9.22 8.41
N PRO A 295 1.01 -9.78 8.88
CA PRO A 295 0.54 -9.57 10.25
C PRO A 295 1.55 -10.00 11.31
N ASP A 296 2.23 -11.11 11.07
CA ASP A 296 3.21 -11.68 11.98
C ASP A 296 4.47 -10.80 12.09
N GLU A 297 4.94 -10.24 10.98
CA GLU A 297 6.07 -9.29 11.00
C GLU A 297 5.67 -7.96 11.65
N LEU A 298 4.46 -7.45 11.34
CA LEU A 298 3.91 -6.26 12.01
C LEU A 298 3.79 -6.49 13.52
N ALA A 299 3.28 -7.64 13.93
CA ALA A 299 3.13 -8.02 15.33
C ALA A 299 4.48 -8.14 16.04
N ALA A 300 5.48 -8.75 15.41
CA ALA A 300 6.81 -8.84 15.97
C ALA A 300 7.43 -7.44 16.19
N LYS A 301 7.32 -6.54 15.20
CA LYS A 301 7.84 -5.16 15.30
C LYS A 301 7.16 -4.35 16.39
N VAL A 302 5.83 -4.41 16.45
CA VAL A 302 5.05 -3.68 17.46
C VAL A 302 5.35 -4.20 18.85
N GLN A 303 5.45 -5.52 19.04
CA GLN A 303 5.78 -6.11 20.34
C GLN A 303 7.20 -5.81 20.81
N ASP A 304 8.19 -5.79 19.90
CA ASP A 304 9.56 -5.38 20.22
C ASP A 304 9.59 -3.92 20.72
N GLN A 305 8.92 -3.03 20.00
CA GLN A 305 8.83 -1.62 20.40
C GLN A 305 8.04 -1.44 21.70
N LEU A 306 6.97 -2.22 21.88
CA LEU A 306 6.15 -2.21 23.08
C LEU A 306 6.94 -2.66 24.32
N GLY A 307 7.78 -3.68 24.18
CA GLY A 307 8.67 -4.15 25.23
C GLY A 307 9.63 -3.05 25.68
N LYS A 308 10.30 -2.38 24.73
CA LYS A 308 11.19 -1.24 25.01
C LYS A 308 10.44 -0.10 25.69
N TRP A 309 9.25 0.24 25.20
CA TRP A 309 8.47 1.34 25.76
C TRP A 309 7.99 1.04 27.19
N LYS A 310 7.55 -0.20 27.46
CA LYS A 310 7.19 -0.66 28.81
C LYS A 310 8.37 -0.54 29.78
N GLU A 311 9.57 -0.91 29.36
CA GLU A 311 10.79 -0.77 30.18
C GLU A 311 11.10 0.69 30.51
N GLU A 312 10.97 1.60 29.54
CA GLU A 312 11.22 3.04 29.72
C GLU A 312 10.23 3.66 30.70
N ILE A 313 8.94 3.39 30.55
CA ILE A 313 7.89 3.91 31.45
C ILE A 313 8.09 3.36 32.87
N THR A 314 8.43 2.07 33.00
CA THR A 314 8.65 1.44 34.32
C THR A 314 9.88 1.98 35.04
N ARG A 315 10.88 2.51 34.32
CA ARG A 315 12.07 3.16 34.91
C ARG A 315 11.83 4.61 35.35
N GLN A 316 10.79 5.26 34.83
CA GLN A 316 10.48 6.66 35.13
C GLN A 316 9.41 6.84 36.23
N GLY A 317 8.64 5.79 36.55
CA GLY A 317 7.69 5.74 37.66
C GLY A 317 8.28 5.18 38.95
#